data_AF-A0A4R2QN66-F1
#
_entry.id   AF-A0A4R2QN66-F1
#
_cell.length_a   1.000
_cell.length_b   1.000
_cell.length_c   1.000
_cell.angle_alpha   90.00
_cell.angle_beta   90.00
_cell.angle_gamma   90.00
#
_symmetry.space_group_name_H-M   'P 1'
#
loop_
_entity.id
_entity.type
_entity.pdbx_description
1 polymer ?
#
loop_
_entity_poly.entity_id
_entity_poly.type
_entity_poly.pdbx_seq_one_letter_code
_entity_poly.pdbx_strand_id
1 'polypeptide(L)'
;MKTLPPGQRRIDGFPRFGTHLHRPPPAVPVDPEIALSGAVPGRTVRLAELSQLPRREIVADFHCVAGWTATDLRWEGVRFADFYRAFIEPTLERDTAVTHLAFEGLDGVVSVVELRDALADDVLLADKLNGQPLTGDHGAPVRLVCPTQYGYVNIKHLCLIEVCSTLPVHRLGSGIVDRLIEGHPRGRVWHEERHARIDGRMVRPFYRALIGPIRWLSARGSTSRRRVPNDALKAQRWIIDDIAHDFDIEDVWALPIEGGPADFEDVIDLIQFIDFPDSAPMPVRLLWGIRDLLGRVFGIGRVSTSADQAGVWPPVPETDEPSLTDRLPAELRSATTDSRLGDKPFRPLYRTDTEFAEEISNRTVYGVMHLAWVDRGDDRYQAHMTVYVKPRGTLGKAYLALIKPFRYAIVYPALMRYLGRLWTERRAAR
;
A
#
# COMPACT_ATOMS: atom_id res chain seq x y z
N MET A 1 1.47 29.90 4.16
CA MET A 1 0.84 28.61 3.75
C MET A 1 0.54 28.69 2.26
N LYS A 2 0.97 27.72 1.45
CA LYS A 2 0.63 27.67 0.01
C LYS A 2 -0.89 27.57 -0.14
N THR A 3 -1.51 28.45 -0.93
CA THR A 3 -2.95 28.41 -1.18
C THR A 3 -3.28 27.16 -1.98
N LEU A 4 -4.23 26.37 -1.50
CA LEU A 4 -4.70 25.17 -2.20
C LEU A 4 -6.00 25.47 -2.96
N PRO A 5 -6.29 24.70 -4.03
CA PRO A 5 -7.57 24.80 -4.70
C PRO A 5 -8.76 24.53 -3.77
N PRO A 6 -9.95 25.09 -4.07
CA PRO A 6 -11.11 24.91 -3.21
C PRO A 6 -11.46 23.44 -2.98
N GLY A 7 -11.75 23.10 -1.71
CA GLY A 7 -12.10 21.73 -1.32
C GLY A 7 -10.92 20.77 -1.19
N GLN A 8 -9.69 21.24 -1.41
CA GLN A 8 -8.49 20.45 -1.22
C GLN A 8 -7.93 20.55 0.21
N ARG A 9 -7.32 19.46 0.68
CA ARG A 9 -6.52 19.43 1.91
C ARG A 9 -5.14 18.88 1.61
N ARG A 10 -4.10 19.54 2.13
CA ARG A 10 -2.74 19.02 2.05
C ARG A 10 -2.66 17.66 2.72
N ILE A 11 -1.92 16.76 2.11
CA ILE A 11 -1.48 15.50 2.72
C ILE A 11 0.04 15.40 2.65
N ASP A 12 0.59 14.60 3.55
CA ASP A 12 2.01 14.27 3.53
C ASP A 12 2.28 13.15 2.52
N GLY A 13 3.31 13.36 1.71
CA GLY A 13 3.74 12.44 0.66
C GLY A 13 2.75 12.32 -0.51
N PHE A 14 3.03 11.34 -1.37
CA PHE A 14 2.23 11.05 -2.55
C PHE A 14 1.81 9.58 -2.54
N PRO A 15 0.61 9.24 -2.07
CA PRO A 15 0.16 7.85 -2.00
C PRO A 15 -0.22 7.32 -3.39
N ARG A 16 -0.21 5.99 -3.57
CA ARG A 16 -0.84 5.35 -4.74
C ARG A 16 -2.32 5.74 -4.81
N PHE A 17 -2.85 6.02 -5.99
CA PHE A 17 -4.28 6.30 -6.21
C PHE A 17 -4.75 5.73 -7.55
N GLY A 18 -6.06 5.64 -7.74
CA GLY A 18 -6.68 5.22 -9.00
C GLY A 18 -7.88 4.29 -8.79
N THR A 19 -8.45 3.80 -9.89
CA THR A 19 -9.64 2.93 -9.91
C THR A 19 -9.31 1.50 -9.46
N HIS A 20 -8.13 1.01 -9.79
CA HIS A 20 -7.70 -0.37 -9.54
C HIS A 20 -6.70 -0.50 -8.38
N LEU A 21 -6.97 0.16 -7.25
CA LEU A 21 -6.09 0.13 -6.06
C LEU A 21 -5.84 -1.27 -5.47
N HIS A 22 -6.78 -2.19 -5.70
CA HIS A 22 -6.72 -3.57 -5.21
C HIS A 22 -5.86 -4.49 -6.08
N ARG A 23 -5.47 -4.07 -7.28
CA ARG A 23 -4.62 -4.84 -8.20
C ARG A 23 -3.16 -4.36 -8.09
N PRO A 24 -2.14 -5.20 -8.36
CA PRO A 24 -0.79 -4.70 -8.55
C PRO A 24 -0.72 -3.72 -9.73
N PRO A 25 0.26 -2.80 -9.77
CA PRO A 25 0.54 -2.05 -10.99
C PRO A 25 0.79 -2.99 -12.18
N PRO A 26 0.42 -2.61 -13.41
CA PRO A 26 0.73 -3.39 -14.60
C PRO A 26 2.25 -3.56 -14.72
N ALA A 27 2.67 -4.70 -15.28
CA ALA A 27 4.08 -4.95 -15.59
C ALA A 27 4.54 -3.93 -16.65
N VAL A 28 5.73 -3.37 -16.44
CA VAL A 28 6.35 -2.47 -17.42
C VAL A 28 6.96 -3.33 -18.53
N PRO A 29 6.60 -3.12 -19.81
CA PRO A 29 7.23 -3.82 -20.93
C PRO A 29 8.74 -3.56 -20.96
N VAL A 30 9.52 -4.52 -21.48
CA VAL A 30 10.98 -4.38 -21.64
C VAL A 30 11.31 -3.19 -22.53
N ASP A 31 10.60 -3.06 -23.66
CA ASP A 31 10.65 -1.93 -24.57
C ASP A 31 9.30 -1.20 -24.55
N PRO A 32 9.10 -0.24 -23.63
CA PRO A 32 7.82 0.44 -23.51
C PRO A 32 7.60 1.41 -24.66
N GLU A 33 6.37 1.45 -25.17
CA GLU A 33 5.95 2.28 -26.29
C GLU A 33 4.63 3.00 -26.00
N ILE A 34 4.42 4.12 -26.68
CA ILE A 34 3.15 4.84 -26.72
C ILE A 34 2.58 4.69 -28.12
N ALA A 35 1.46 3.98 -28.25
CA ALA A 35 0.71 3.89 -29.49
C ALA A 35 0.02 5.23 -29.80
N LEU A 36 -0.05 5.57 -31.09
CA LEU A 36 -0.80 6.70 -31.63
C LEU A 36 -1.90 6.15 -32.53
N SER A 37 -3.13 6.65 -32.38
CA SER A 37 -4.29 6.23 -33.16
C SER A 37 -5.29 7.37 -33.39
N GLY A 38 -6.43 7.06 -34.03
CA GLY A 38 -7.51 8.01 -34.27
C GLY A 38 -7.31 8.76 -35.58
N ALA A 39 -7.31 10.09 -35.54
CA ALA A 39 -7.13 10.97 -36.69
C ALA A 39 -5.68 11.04 -37.23
N VAL A 40 -4.85 10.07 -36.87
CA VAL A 40 -3.48 9.88 -37.39
C VAL A 40 -3.30 8.42 -37.79
N PRO A 41 -2.42 8.11 -38.76
CA PRO A 41 -2.06 6.73 -39.07
C PRO A 41 -1.55 6.00 -37.83
N GLY A 42 -1.99 4.75 -37.64
CA GLY A 42 -1.58 3.92 -36.52
C GLY A 42 -0.07 3.69 -36.52
N ARG A 43 0.61 4.14 -35.46
CA ARG A 43 2.06 3.94 -35.25
C ARG A 43 2.38 3.90 -33.76
N THR A 44 3.59 3.46 -33.41
CA THR A 44 4.09 3.52 -32.04
C THR A 44 5.28 4.47 -31.94
N VAL A 45 5.45 5.06 -30.77
CA VAL A 45 6.64 5.84 -30.38
C VAL A 45 7.28 5.12 -29.22
N ARG A 46 8.51 4.63 -29.39
CA ARG A 46 9.24 3.98 -28.30
C ARG A 46 9.59 5.02 -27.25
N LEU A 47 9.52 4.65 -25.99
CA LEU A 47 9.82 5.59 -24.90
C LEU A 47 11.26 6.11 -24.97
N ALA A 48 12.18 5.31 -25.49
CA ALA A 48 13.56 5.73 -25.75
C ALA A 48 13.66 6.92 -26.72
N GLU A 49 12.71 7.09 -27.65
CA GLU A 49 12.68 8.22 -28.58
C GLU A 49 12.37 9.55 -27.88
N LEU A 50 11.77 9.53 -26.68
CA LEU A 50 11.54 10.75 -25.89
C LEU A 50 12.85 11.43 -25.48
N SER A 51 13.97 10.70 -25.44
CA SER A 51 15.29 11.27 -25.15
C SER A 51 15.76 12.28 -26.19
N GLN A 52 15.15 12.29 -27.38
CA GLN A 52 15.45 13.25 -28.46
C GLN A 52 14.78 14.62 -28.24
N LEU A 53 13.83 14.71 -27.32
CA LEU A 53 13.09 15.94 -27.04
C LEU A 53 13.69 16.71 -25.85
N PRO A 54 13.50 18.04 -25.79
CA PRO A 54 13.92 18.83 -24.63
C PRO A 54 13.27 18.32 -23.34
N ARG A 55 14.11 18.05 -22.34
CA ARG A 55 13.64 17.68 -21.00
C ARG A 55 13.25 18.91 -20.19
N ARG A 56 12.20 18.77 -19.39
CA ARG A 56 11.68 19.80 -18.50
C ARG A 56 11.47 19.23 -17.11
N GLU A 57 11.95 19.97 -16.11
CA GLU A 57 11.59 19.75 -14.71
C GLU A 57 10.56 20.83 -14.30
N ILE A 58 9.50 20.41 -13.60
CA ILE A 58 8.53 21.32 -12.96
C ILE A 58 8.29 20.88 -11.52
N VAL A 59 8.08 21.85 -10.63
CA VAL A 59 7.52 21.59 -9.30
C VAL A 59 6.04 21.90 -9.36
N ALA A 60 5.21 20.86 -9.23
CA ALA A 60 3.77 20.96 -9.38
C ALA A 60 3.04 20.15 -8.30
N ASP A 61 1.85 20.62 -7.92
CA ASP A 61 1.00 19.90 -6.98
C ASP A 61 0.14 18.87 -7.73
N PHE A 62 -0.25 17.81 -7.03
CA PHE A 62 -1.21 16.83 -7.53
C PHE A 62 -2.51 16.92 -6.73
N HIS A 63 -3.64 17.07 -7.43
CA HIS A 63 -4.95 17.30 -6.82
C HIS A 63 -5.93 16.15 -7.06
N CYS A 64 -6.29 15.41 -6.02
CA CYS A 64 -7.27 14.34 -6.16
C CYS A 64 -8.71 14.89 -6.19
N VAL A 65 -9.56 14.27 -7.02
CA VAL A 65 -11.00 14.55 -7.06
C VAL A 65 -11.69 14.25 -5.72
N ALA A 66 -11.10 13.38 -4.90
CA ALA A 66 -11.57 13.10 -3.55
C ALA A 66 -11.30 14.25 -2.54
N GLY A 67 -10.53 15.28 -2.91
CA GLY A 67 -10.31 16.47 -2.06
C GLY A 67 -9.06 16.43 -1.18
N TRP A 68 -8.01 15.74 -1.64
CA TRP A 68 -6.67 15.83 -1.06
C TRP A 68 -5.63 16.24 -2.11
N THR A 69 -4.59 16.92 -1.66
CA THR A 69 -3.49 17.43 -2.49
C THR A 69 -2.14 17.00 -1.94
N ALA A 70 -1.32 16.39 -2.78
CA ALA A 70 0.10 16.18 -2.54
C ALA A 70 0.85 17.38 -3.12
N THR A 71 1.61 18.10 -2.30
CA THR A 71 2.29 19.33 -2.70
C THR A 71 3.75 19.09 -3.04
N ASP A 72 4.31 20.01 -3.81
CA ASP A 72 5.76 20.16 -4.01
C ASP A 72 6.39 18.91 -4.66
N LEU A 73 5.65 18.28 -5.58
CA LEU A 73 6.13 17.14 -6.35
C LEU A 73 6.99 17.64 -7.51
N ARG A 74 8.22 17.14 -7.60
CA ARG A 74 9.16 17.51 -8.66
C ARG A 74 9.07 16.50 -9.80
N TRP A 75 8.40 16.88 -10.87
CA TRP A 75 8.21 16.05 -12.06
C TRP A 75 9.26 16.39 -13.10
N GLU A 76 9.80 15.37 -13.75
CA GLU A 76 10.75 15.54 -14.86
C GLU A 76 10.32 14.64 -16.03
N GLY A 77 10.38 15.19 -17.25
CA GLY A 77 9.90 14.52 -18.46
C GLY A 77 10.05 15.37 -19.71
N VAL A 78 9.27 15.06 -20.73
CA VAL A 78 9.12 15.87 -21.95
C VAL A 78 7.81 16.63 -21.90
N ARG A 79 7.77 17.86 -22.42
CA ARG A 79 6.51 18.59 -22.54
C ARG A 79 5.60 17.89 -23.55
N PHE A 80 4.32 17.75 -23.22
CA PHE A 80 3.38 17.14 -24.16
C PHE A 80 3.28 17.94 -25.46
N ALA A 81 3.36 19.27 -25.40
CA ALA A 81 3.40 20.11 -26.59
C ALA A 81 4.58 19.80 -27.53
N ASP A 82 5.75 19.48 -26.99
CA ASP A 82 6.93 19.14 -27.78
C ASP A 82 6.79 17.73 -28.37
N PHE A 83 6.22 16.78 -27.61
CA PHE A 83 5.84 15.46 -28.12
C PHE A 83 4.83 15.56 -29.27
N TYR A 84 3.78 16.38 -29.09
CA TYR A 84 2.74 16.58 -30.10
C TYR A 84 3.33 17.10 -31.42
N ARG A 85 4.16 18.15 -31.35
CA ARG A 85 4.82 18.74 -32.53
C ARG A 85 5.79 17.80 -33.22
N ALA A 86 6.48 16.95 -32.46
CA ALA A 86 7.47 16.03 -33.02
C ALA A 86 6.85 14.77 -33.64
N PHE A 87 5.79 14.22 -33.02
CA PHE A 87 5.32 12.88 -33.34
C PHE A 87 3.88 12.78 -33.83
N ILE A 88 3.02 13.76 -33.51
CA ILE A 88 1.59 13.75 -33.87
C ILE A 88 1.34 14.71 -35.04
N GLU A 89 1.67 15.99 -34.86
CA GLU A 89 1.39 17.06 -35.82
C GLU A 89 1.90 16.78 -37.24
N PRO A 90 3.13 16.24 -37.45
CA PRO A 90 3.65 15.96 -38.79
C PRO A 90 2.93 14.82 -39.51
N THR A 91 2.14 14.02 -38.78
CA THR A 91 1.42 12.86 -39.31
C THR A 91 -0.05 13.14 -39.59
N LEU A 92 -0.55 14.33 -39.24
CA LEU A 92 -1.91 14.75 -39.52
C LEU A 92 -2.07 15.03 -41.02
N GLU A 93 -3.20 14.60 -41.58
CA GLU A 93 -3.59 15.06 -42.91
C GLU A 93 -3.89 16.56 -42.89
N ARG A 94 -3.68 17.23 -44.03
CA ARG A 94 -4.03 18.65 -44.17
C ARG A 94 -5.49 18.88 -43.79
N ASP A 95 -5.75 19.97 -43.07
CA ASP A 95 -7.08 20.38 -42.60
C ASP A 95 -7.74 19.47 -41.56
N THR A 96 -7.03 18.49 -40.99
CA THR A 96 -7.53 17.68 -39.87
C THR A 96 -7.72 18.56 -38.63
N ALA A 97 -8.98 18.84 -38.27
CA ALA A 97 -9.30 19.51 -37.02
C ALA A 97 -9.15 18.52 -35.85
N VAL A 98 -8.14 18.71 -34.99
CA VAL A 98 -7.99 17.98 -33.73
C VAL A 98 -8.59 18.81 -32.60
N THR A 99 -9.52 18.23 -31.84
CA THR A 99 -10.18 18.94 -30.73
C THR A 99 -9.90 18.29 -29.38
N HIS A 100 -9.70 16.97 -29.34
CA HIS A 100 -9.49 16.21 -28.12
C HIS A 100 -8.39 15.17 -28.29
N LEU A 101 -7.85 14.72 -27.17
CA LEU A 101 -6.92 13.60 -27.05
C LEU A 101 -7.43 12.64 -25.97
N ALA A 102 -7.53 11.35 -26.28
CA ALA A 102 -7.77 10.33 -25.29
C ALA A 102 -6.47 9.64 -24.90
N PHE A 103 -6.14 9.67 -23.61
CA PHE A 103 -4.97 9.05 -23.03
C PHE A 103 -5.39 7.78 -22.32
N GLU A 104 -4.73 6.67 -22.62
CA GLU A 104 -5.00 5.36 -22.03
C GLU A 104 -3.75 4.77 -21.38
N GLY A 105 -3.91 4.26 -20.17
CA GLY A 105 -2.88 3.57 -19.42
C GLY A 105 -2.95 2.05 -19.59
N LEU A 106 -1.84 1.36 -19.32
CA LEU A 106 -1.77 -0.11 -19.31
C LEU A 106 -2.75 -0.78 -18.32
N ASP A 107 -3.29 -0.02 -17.37
CA ASP A 107 -4.33 -0.47 -16.44
C ASP A 107 -5.76 -0.32 -17.00
N GLY A 108 -5.90 0.07 -18.27
CA GLY A 108 -7.18 0.28 -18.97
C GLY A 108 -7.89 1.58 -18.59
N VAL A 109 -7.25 2.44 -17.79
CA VAL A 109 -7.84 3.73 -17.41
C VAL A 109 -7.66 4.72 -18.54
N VAL A 110 -8.77 5.34 -18.95
CA VAL A 110 -8.81 6.34 -20.03
C VAL A 110 -9.20 7.70 -19.47
N SER A 111 -8.57 8.77 -19.96
CA SER A 111 -9.03 10.14 -19.78
C SER A 111 -8.99 10.89 -21.09
N VAL A 112 -10.06 11.63 -21.37
CA VAL A 112 -10.16 12.52 -22.53
C VAL A 112 -9.85 13.94 -22.08
N VAL A 113 -9.04 14.65 -22.87
CA VAL A 113 -8.61 16.03 -22.59
C VAL A 113 -8.80 16.87 -23.85
N GLU A 114 -9.25 18.11 -23.69
CA GLU A 114 -9.26 19.07 -24.79
C GLU A 114 -7.83 19.37 -25.26
N LEU A 115 -7.61 19.48 -26.56
CA LEU A 115 -6.28 19.72 -27.13
C LEU A 115 -5.60 20.94 -26.51
N ARG A 116 -6.33 22.05 -26.31
CA ARG A 116 -5.79 23.27 -25.70
C ARG A 116 -5.27 23.07 -24.28
N ASP A 117 -5.89 22.18 -23.51
CA ASP A 117 -5.50 21.90 -22.13
C ASP A 117 -4.29 20.96 -22.12
N ALA A 118 -4.26 19.97 -23.01
CA ALA A 118 -3.12 19.07 -23.17
C ALA A 118 -1.85 19.80 -23.66
N LEU A 119 -1.99 20.82 -24.50
CA LEU A 119 -0.88 21.62 -25.02
C LEU A 119 -0.39 22.74 -24.07
N ALA A 120 -0.93 22.83 -22.86
CA ALA A 120 -0.48 23.82 -21.88
C ALA A 120 0.99 23.64 -21.50
N ASP A 121 1.65 24.74 -21.09
CA ASP A 121 3.10 24.77 -20.93
C ASP A 121 3.65 23.85 -19.84
N ASP A 122 2.83 23.54 -18.84
CA ASP A 122 3.13 22.73 -17.66
C ASP A 122 2.66 21.27 -17.78
N VAL A 123 2.15 20.85 -18.93
CA VAL A 123 1.76 19.46 -19.17
C VAL A 123 2.96 18.63 -19.63
N LEU A 124 3.23 17.55 -18.90
CA LEU A 124 4.37 16.67 -19.16
C LEU A 124 3.94 15.23 -19.44
N LEU A 125 4.70 14.57 -20.29
CA LEU A 125 4.92 13.12 -20.23
C LEU A 125 6.10 12.89 -19.29
N ALA A 126 5.82 12.58 -18.03
CA ALA A 126 6.82 12.44 -16.98
C ALA A 126 7.27 10.99 -16.82
N ASP A 127 8.58 10.78 -16.69
CA ASP A 127 9.23 9.48 -16.44
C ASP A 127 9.99 9.46 -15.09
N LYS A 128 10.09 10.61 -14.41
CA LYS A 128 10.70 10.75 -13.10
C LYS A 128 9.84 11.58 -12.15
N LEU A 129 9.96 11.25 -10.87
CA LEU A 129 9.39 11.96 -9.74
C LEU A 129 10.46 12.12 -8.66
N ASN A 130 10.66 13.34 -8.18
CA ASN A 130 11.64 13.70 -7.16
C ASN A 130 13.08 13.28 -7.50
N GLY A 131 13.43 13.27 -8.79
CA GLY A 131 14.74 12.89 -9.30
C GLY A 131 14.96 11.37 -9.44
N GLN A 132 13.95 10.56 -9.15
CA GLN A 132 13.98 9.11 -9.31
C GLN A 132 13.05 8.67 -10.44
N PRO A 133 13.33 7.57 -11.16
CA PRO A 133 12.38 6.97 -12.10
C PRO A 133 11.03 6.70 -11.42
N LEU A 134 9.94 6.81 -12.18
CA LEU A 134 8.62 6.47 -11.66
C LEU A 134 8.59 5.02 -11.18
N THR A 135 7.89 4.80 -10.06
CA THR A 135 7.54 3.45 -9.60
C THR A 135 6.24 2.99 -10.25
N GLY A 136 5.96 1.69 -10.22
CA GLY A 136 4.67 1.16 -10.67
C GLY A 136 3.48 1.84 -9.97
N ASP A 137 3.59 2.18 -8.69
CA ASP A 137 2.51 2.87 -7.97
C ASP A 137 2.21 4.28 -8.51
N HIS A 138 3.22 4.93 -9.11
CA HIS A 138 3.14 6.30 -9.62
C HIS A 138 3.08 6.39 -11.14
N GLY A 139 2.95 5.27 -11.84
CA GLY A 139 2.66 5.23 -13.27
C GLY A 139 3.84 4.94 -14.18
N ALA A 140 4.84 4.19 -13.70
CA ALA A 140 5.95 3.73 -14.55
C ALA A 140 5.46 3.03 -15.84
N PRO A 141 6.18 3.15 -16.96
CA PRO A 141 7.44 3.89 -17.10
C PRO A 141 7.23 5.38 -17.39
N VAL A 142 6.05 5.77 -17.86
CA VAL A 142 5.69 7.15 -18.20
C VAL A 142 4.24 7.44 -17.84
N ARG A 143 3.97 8.67 -17.41
CA ARG A 143 2.62 9.14 -17.10
C ARG A 143 2.35 10.51 -17.69
N LEU A 144 1.07 10.83 -17.88
CA LEU A 144 0.62 12.19 -18.09
C LEU A 144 0.58 12.95 -16.76
N VAL A 145 1.10 14.17 -16.76
CA VAL A 145 1.04 15.14 -15.65
C VAL A 145 0.36 16.41 -16.16
N CYS A 146 -0.82 16.71 -15.61
CA CYS A 146 -1.61 17.91 -15.89
C CYS A 146 -1.86 18.66 -14.56
N PRO A 147 -0.98 19.58 -14.14
CA PRO A 147 -1.02 20.21 -12.82
C PRO A 147 -2.32 20.97 -12.51
N THR A 148 -2.92 21.58 -13.52
CA THR A 148 -4.12 22.40 -13.38
C THR A 148 -5.42 21.58 -13.34
N GLN A 149 -5.34 20.25 -13.56
CA GLN A 149 -6.47 19.34 -13.67
C GLN A 149 -6.48 18.28 -12.57
N TYR A 150 -7.68 17.74 -12.27
CA TYR A 150 -7.85 16.70 -11.26
C TYR A 150 -7.11 15.40 -11.63
N GLY A 151 -6.80 14.63 -10.61
CA GLY A 151 -5.97 13.44 -10.70
C GLY A 151 -6.47 12.33 -11.63
N TYR A 152 -7.76 12.29 -11.99
CA TYR A 152 -8.28 11.34 -12.97
C TYR A 152 -7.82 11.68 -14.40
N VAL A 153 -7.43 12.93 -14.67
CA VAL A 153 -6.85 13.35 -15.95
C VAL A 153 -5.38 12.93 -16.08
N ASN A 154 -4.69 12.80 -14.96
CA ASN A 154 -3.26 12.49 -14.91
C ASN A 154 -3.05 10.97 -15.10
N ILE A 155 -3.18 10.48 -16.34
CA ILE A 155 -3.10 9.05 -16.69
C ILE A 155 -1.74 8.46 -16.33
N LYS A 156 -1.76 7.29 -15.67
CA LYS A 156 -0.58 6.50 -15.30
C LYS A 156 -0.31 5.43 -16.36
N HIS A 157 0.94 4.95 -16.43
CA HIS A 157 1.29 3.82 -17.29
C HIS A 157 0.90 4.07 -18.75
N LEU A 158 1.08 5.30 -19.23
CA LEU A 158 0.54 5.75 -20.52
C LEU A 158 1.07 4.86 -21.66
N CYS A 159 0.16 4.27 -22.42
CA CYS A 159 0.49 3.36 -23.52
C CYS A 159 -0.23 3.70 -24.83
N LEU A 160 -1.27 4.55 -24.81
CA LEU A 160 -1.97 4.97 -26.02
C LEU A 160 -2.40 6.44 -25.94
N ILE A 161 -2.24 7.16 -27.05
CA ILE A 161 -2.81 8.47 -27.30
C ILE A 161 -3.65 8.39 -28.58
N GLU A 162 -4.96 8.53 -28.42
CA GLU A 162 -5.89 8.61 -29.55
C GLU A 162 -6.17 10.08 -29.87
N VAL A 163 -5.95 10.46 -31.13
CA VAL A 163 -6.18 11.80 -31.65
C VAL A 163 -7.61 11.91 -32.16
N CYS A 164 -8.39 12.85 -31.64
CA CYS A 164 -9.83 12.91 -31.93
C CYS A 164 -10.26 14.28 -32.50
N SER A 165 -11.06 14.25 -33.57
CA SER A 165 -11.67 15.45 -34.15
C SER A 165 -12.93 15.91 -33.42
N THR A 166 -13.56 15.02 -32.66
CA THR A 166 -14.72 15.30 -31.81
C THR A 166 -14.52 14.62 -30.45
N LEU A 167 -15.37 14.92 -29.47
CA LEU A 167 -15.36 14.24 -28.17
C LEU A 167 -15.63 12.74 -28.38
N PRO A 168 -14.69 11.82 -28.06
CA PRO A 168 -14.87 10.39 -28.25
C PRO A 168 -15.82 9.80 -27.20
N VAL A 169 -17.14 9.92 -27.44
CA VAL A 169 -18.19 9.44 -26.51
C VAL A 169 -18.08 7.93 -26.23
N HIS A 170 -17.50 7.15 -27.15
CA HIS A 170 -17.27 5.72 -26.96
C HIS A 170 -16.22 5.39 -25.89
N ARG A 171 -15.35 6.35 -25.53
CA ARG A 171 -14.37 6.23 -24.43
C ARG A 171 -14.93 6.68 -23.08
N LEU A 172 -16.16 7.19 -23.06
CA LEU A 172 -16.85 7.67 -21.87
C LEU A 172 -17.73 6.58 -21.27
N GLY A 173 -18.01 6.67 -19.96
CA GLY A 173 -18.79 5.64 -19.25
C GLY A 173 -20.22 5.54 -19.76
N SER A 174 -20.70 4.33 -20.04
CA SER A 174 -22.02 4.10 -20.66
C SER A 174 -23.20 4.05 -19.66
N GLY A 175 -22.93 3.89 -18.36
CA GLY A 175 -23.94 3.80 -17.29
C GLY A 175 -24.58 5.14 -16.92
N ILE A 176 -25.84 5.13 -16.45
CA ILE A 176 -26.52 6.34 -15.92
C ILE A 176 -25.83 6.89 -14.67
N VAL A 177 -25.36 6.02 -13.77
CA VAL A 177 -24.61 6.41 -12.57
C VAL A 177 -23.21 6.89 -12.95
N ASP A 178 -22.56 6.21 -13.90
CA ASP A 178 -21.26 6.62 -14.42
C ASP A 178 -21.33 8.02 -15.01
N ARG A 179 -22.36 8.34 -15.79
CA ARG A 179 -22.61 9.68 -16.36
C ARG A 179 -22.87 10.79 -15.33
N LEU A 180 -23.30 10.44 -14.12
CA LEU A 180 -23.52 11.41 -13.04
C LEU A 180 -22.23 11.67 -12.25
N ILE A 181 -21.40 10.65 -12.06
CA ILE A 181 -20.12 10.72 -11.33
C ILE A 181 -18.93 10.95 -12.28
N GLU A 182 -19.19 10.96 -13.59
CA GLU A 182 -18.23 11.17 -14.67
C GLU A 182 -17.38 12.40 -14.42
N GLY A 183 -16.08 12.27 -14.63
CA GLY A 183 -15.14 13.38 -14.52
C GLY A 183 -15.59 14.54 -15.41
N HIS A 184 -15.50 15.77 -14.90
CA HIS A 184 -15.76 16.93 -15.72
C HIS A 184 -14.86 16.92 -16.96
N PRO A 185 -15.37 17.26 -18.18
CA PRO A 185 -14.61 17.19 -19.43
C PRO A 185 -13.28 17.96 -19.41
N ARG A 186 -13.22 19.06 -18.65
CA ARG A 186 -11.99 19.86 -18.47
C ARG A 186 -11.29 19.64 -17.13
N GLY A 187 -11.98 19.12 -16.12
CA GLY A 187 -11.37 18.76 -14.83
C GLY A 187 -10.57 19.84 -14.09
N ARG A 188 -10.79 21.14 -14.33
CA ARG A 188 -9.94 22.20 -13.77
C ARG A 188 -10.13 22.35 -12.27
N VAL A 189 -9.03 22.23 -11.52
CA VAL A 189 -9.08 22.08 -10.07
C VAL A 189 -9.55 23.37 -9.38
N TRP A 190 -9.05 24.52 -9.83
CA TRP A 190 -9.40 25.83 -9.28
C TRP A 190 -10.85 26.26 -9.55
N HIS A 191 -11.50 25.69 -10.57
CA HIS A 191 -12.90 25.92 -10.90
C HIS A 191 -13.85 24.91 -10.23
N GLU A 192 -13.35 24.01 -9.37
CA GLU A 192 -14.12 22.91 -8.77
C GLU A 192 -14.84 22.01 -9.81
N GLU A 193 -14.30 21.91 -11.02
CA GLU A 193 -14.82 21.07 -12.11
C GLU A 193 -14.57 19.58 -11.83
N ARG A 194 -15.29 19.00 -10.86
CA ARG A 194 -15.11 17.61 -10.42
C ARG A 194 -15.91 16.62 -11.27
N HIS A 195 -17.17 16.96 -11.55
CA HIS A 195 -18.11 16.12 -12.28
C HIS A 195 -18.77 16.88 -13.40
N ALA A 196 -19.14 16.18 -14.47
CA ALA A 196 -19.81 16.78 -15.62
C ALA A 196 -21.18 17.39 -15.29
N ARG A 197 -21.91 16.82 -14.30
CA ARG A 197 -23.31 17.19 -14.01
C ARG A 197 -23.61 17.55 -12.55
N ILE A 198 -22.67 17.35 -11.63
CA ILE A 198 -22.89 17.56 -10.19
C ILE A 198 -21.99 18.68 -9.68
N ASP A 199 -22.58 19.65 -8.97
CA ASP A 199 -21.83 20.70 -8.30
C ASP A 199 -20.89 20.11 -7.24
N GLY A 200 -19.60 20.43 -7.36
CA GLY A 200 -18.55 19.99 -6.44
C GLY A 200 -18.85 20.29 -4.97
N ARG A 201 -19.61 21.34 -4.66
CA ARG A 201 -20.00 21.72 -3.29
C ARG A 201 -20.90 20.69 -2.64
N MET A 202 -21.77 20.03 -3.40
CA MET A 202 -22.72 19.04 -2.90
C MET A 202 -22.05 17.70 -2.56
N VAL A 203 -20.99 17.33 -3.28
CA VAL A 203 -20.28 16.04 -3.11
C VAL A 203 -19.12 16.10 -2.11
N ARG A 204 -18.67 17.31 -1.72
CA ARG A 204 -17.58 17.51 -0.74
C ARG A 204 -17.76 16.77 0.59
N PRO A 205 -18.95 16.73 1.23
CA PRO A 205 -19.15 15.98 2.46
C PRO A 205 -18.96 14.47 2.27
N PHE A 206 -19.47 13.93 1.15
CA PHE A 206 -19.36 12.50 0.81
C PHE A 206 -17.91 12.11 0.51
N TYR A 207 -17.21 12.88 -0.32
CA TYR A 207 -15.79 12.65 -0.56
C TYR A 207 -14.95 12.78 0.71
N ARG A 208 -15.26 13.74 1.59
CA ARG A 208 -14.58 13.88 2.89
C ARG A 208 -14.71 12.63 3.74
N ALA A 209 -15.88 12.00 3.77
CA ALA A 209 -16.07 10.73 4.47
C ALA A 209 -15.30 9.57 3.82
N LEU A 210 -15.19 9.56 2.49
CA LEU A 210 -14.52 8.50 1.72
C LEU A 210 -12.98 8.62 1.64
N ILE A 211 -12.39 9.81 1.87
CA ILE A 211 -10.93 10.00 1.80
C ILE A 211 -10.18 9.09 2.79
N GLY A 212 -10.66 8.96 4.03
CA GLY A 212 -10.02 8.10 5.03
C GLY A 212 -9.94 6.64 4.55
N PRO A 213 -11.08 6.02 4.21
CA PRO A 213 -11.14 4.69 3.61
C PRO A 213 -10.35 4.53 2.31
N ILE A 214 -10.37 5.50 1.39
CA ILE A 214 -9.65 5.44 0.12
C ILE A 214 -8.14 5.55 0.35
N ARG A 215 -7.66 6.48 1.19
CA ARG A 215 -6.23 6.57 1.56
C ARG A 215 -5.74 5.28 2.23
N TRP A 216 -6.61 4.67 3.02
CA TRP A 216 -6.35 3.38 3.65
C TRP A 216 -6.28 2.22 2.63
N LEU A 217 -7.19 2.18 1.64
CA LEU A 217 -7.13 1.24 0.50
C LEU A 217 -5.91 1.50 -0.41
N SER A 218 -5.55 2.75 -0.62
CA SER A 218 -4.37 3.20 -1.38
C SER A 218 -3.07 2.77 -0.72
N ALA A 219 -2.98 2.85 0.62
CA ALA A 219 -1.85 2.34 1.37
C ALA A 219 -1.74 0.80 1.32
N ARG A 220 -2.87 0.09 1.08
CA ARG A 220 -2.87 -1.38 0.91
C ARG A 220 -2.18 -1.87 -0.36
N GLY A 221 -2.19 -1.06 -1.44
CA GLY A 221 -1.49 -1.39 -2.69
C GLY A 221 0.03 -1.51 -2.55
N SER A 222 0.60 -0.81 -1.56
CA SER A 222 2.03 -0.91 -1.18
C SER A 222 2.30 -2.12 -0.25
N THR A 223 1.31 -2.53 0.57
CA THR A 223 1.49 -3.62 1.54
C THR A 223 1.22 -5.01 1.00
N SER A 224 0.55 -5.16 -0.16
CA SER A 224 0.34 -6.48 -0.77
C SER A 224 1.64 -7.17 -1.22
N ARG A 225 2.76 -6.44 -1.21
CA ARG A 225 4.11 -6.97 -1.46
C ARG A 225 4.78 -7.66 -0.27
N ARG A 226 4.17 -7.65 0.93
CA ARG A 226 4.80 -8.19 2.16
C ARG A 226 4.12 -9.41 2.76
N ARG A 227 2.87 -9.69 2.36
CA ARG A 227 2.24 -10.98 2.69
C ARG A 227 2.82 -12.01 1.73
N VAL A 228 3.58 -12.93 2.28
CA VAL A 228 4.19 -14.01 1.52
C VAL A 228 3.16 -15.15 1.44
N PRO A 229 3.03 -15.88 0.32
CA PRO A 229 2.23 -17.10 0.28
C PRO A 229 2.62 -18.02 1.45
N ASN A 230 1.63 -18.69 2.08
CA ASN A 230 1.86 -19.53 3.25
C ASN A 230 2.92 -20.64 3.00
N ASP A 231 3.18 -20.98 1.74
CA ASP A 231 4.16 -21.98 1.33
C ASP A 231 5.62 -21.48 1.27
N ALA A 232 5.87 -20.17 1.37
CA ALA A 232 7.23 -19.64 1.21
C ALA A 232 8.15 -19.90 2.40
N LEU A 233 7.60 -20.27 3.57
CA LEU A 233 8.38 -20.75 4.72
C LEU A 233 8.94 -22.16 4.48
N LYS A 234 8.42 -22.93 3.51
CA LYS A 234 8.78 -24.33 3.25
C LYS A 234 10.15 -24.54 2.62
N ALA A 235 10.93 -23.48 2.40
CA ALA A 235 12.31 -23.61 1.92
C ALA A 235 13.24 -24.17 3.00
N GLN A 236 12.89 -24.04 4.29
CA GLN A 236 13.66 -24.51 5.44
C GLN A 236 12.71 -25.17 6.44
N ARG A 237 13.19 -26.17 7.20
CA ARG A 237 12.43 -26.82 8.26
C ARG A 237 12.65 -26.05 9.57
N TRP A 238 11.58 -25.57 10.18
CA TRP A 238 11.62 -24.79 11.42
C TRP A 238 11.27 -25.67 12.61
N ILE A 239 11.80 -25.34 13.80
CA ILE A 239 11.49 -26.04 15.05
C ILE A 239 9.99 -25.87 15.39
N ILE A 240 9.41 -24.71 15.07
CA ILE A 240 8.00 -24.43 15.33
C ILE A 240 7.07 -25.40 14.61
N ASP A 241 7.49 -25.95 13.47
CA ASP A 241 6.67 -26.87 12.68
C ASP A 241 6.41 -28.17 13.44
N ASP A 242 7.34 -28.61 14.29
CA ASP A 242 7.16 -29.79 15.14
C ASP A 242 6.32 -29.46 16.40
N ILE A 243 6.38 -28.22 16.89
CA ILE A 243 5.69 -27.78 18.13
C ILE A 243 4.22 -27.43 17.88
N ALA A 244 3.95 -26.64 16.84
CA ALA A 244 2.64 -26.07 16.52
C ALA A 244 1.98 -26.73 15.30
N HIS A 245 2.32 -27.99 15.01
CA HIS A 245 1.80 -28.75 13.87
C HIS A 245 0.27 -28.86 13.83
N ASP A 246 -0.41 -28.78 14.98
CA ASP A 246 -1.86 -28.83 15.14
C ASP A 246 -2.53 -27.44 15.17
N PHE A 247 -1.79 -26.36 14.87
CA PHE A 247 -2.30 -25.00 14.83
C PHE A 247 -2.58 -24.54 13.40
N ASP A 248 -3.58 -23.68 13.25
CA ASP A 248 -3.85 -23.01 11.98
C ASP A 248 -2.87 -21.84 11.79
N ILE A 249 -2.22 -21.78 10.62
CA ILE A 249 -1.44 -20.60 10.22
C ILE A 249 -2.42 -19.51 9.81
N GLU A 250 -2.56 -18.50 10.67
CA GLU A 250 -3.46 -17.38 10.40
C GLU A 250 -2.79 -16.33 9.52
N ASP A 251 -1.50 -16.06 9.75
CA ASP A 251 -0.77 -14.97 9.09
C ASP A 251 0.71 -15.28 8.87
N VAL A 252 1.24 -14.88 7.72
CA VAL A 252 2.68 -14.90 7.39
C VAL A 252 3.06 -13.55 6.78
N TRP A 253 4.08 -12.90 7.34
CA TRP A 253 4.53 -11.58 6.91
C TRP A 253 6.04 -11.50 6.80
N ALA A 254 6.54 -11.02 5.66
CA ALA A 254 7.91 -10.54 5.54
C ALA A 254 8.01 -9.15 6.18
N LEU A 255 8.78 -9.05 7.26
CA LEU A 255 9.03 -7.79 7.95
C LEU A 255 9.99 -6.93 7.10
N PRO A 256 9.90 -5.59 7.16
CA PRO A 256 10.87 -4.69 6.52
C PRO A 256 12.17 -4.59 7.35
N ILE A 257 12.72 -5.73 7.71
CA ILE A 257 13.89 -5.87 8.55
C ILE A 257 14.82 -6.82 7.79
N GLU A 258 15.92 -6.26 7.31
CA GLU A 258 16.95 -6.95 6.55
C GLU A 258 18.32 -6.66 7.16
N GLY A 259 19.17 -7.69 7.17
CA GLY A 259 20.46 -7.66 7.85
C GLY A 259 21.36 -8.84 7.46
N GLY A 260 22.49 -8.93 8.13
CA GLY A 260 23.41 -10.06 8.03
C GLY A 260 23.02 -11.21 8.97
N PRO A 261 23.80 -12.31 8.97
CA PRO A 261 23.52 -13.50 9.78
C PRO A 261 23.55 -13.23 11.29
N ALA A 262 24.34 -12.26 11.76
CA ALA A 262 24.48 -11.93 13.19
C ALA A 262 23.41 -10.95 13.71
N ASP A 263 22.56 -10.40 12.85
CA ASP A 263 21.63 -9.32 13.22
C ASP A 263 20.32 -9.81 13.83
N PHE A 264 20.05 -11.13 13.87
CA PHE A 264 18.75 -11.65 14.32
C PHE A 264 18.45 -11.29 15.78
N GLU A 265 19.48 -11.22 16.61
CA GLU A 265 19.35 -10.84 18.01
C GLU A 265 18.80 -9.43 18.21
N ASP A 266 19.25 -8.50 17.36
CA ASP A 266 18.71 -7.14 17.37
C ASP A 266 17.26 -7.08 16.90
N VAL A 267 16.84 -8.02 16.07
CA VAL A 267 15.45 -8.15 15.62
C VAL A 267 14.56 -8.65 16.76
N ILE A 268 15.01 -9.67 17.50
CA ILE A 268 14.30 -10.17 18.68
C ILE A 268 14.15 -9.05 19.70
N ASP A 269 15.25 -8.38 20.07
CA ASP A 269 15.24 -7.24 20.97
C ASP A 269 14.27 -6.15 20.49
N LEU A 270 14.32 -5.79 19.21
CA LEU A 270 13.43 -4.78 18.65
C LEU A 270 11.97 -5.16 18.87
N ILE A 271 11.58 -6.40 18.55
CA ILE A 271 10.20 -6.87 18.62
C ILE A 271 9.74 -7.06 20.08
N GLN A 272 10.63 -7.46 20.99
CA GLN A 272 10.35 -7.55 22.42
C GLN A 272 10.18 -6.19 23.09
N PHE A 273 10.87 -5.15 22.62
CA PHE A 273 10.82 -3.80 23.22
C PHE A 273 9.96 -2.78 22.46
N ILE A 274 9.26 -3.15 21.37
CA ILE A 274 8.34 -2.22 20.72
C ILE A 274 7.24 -1.74 21.68
N ASP A 275 7.01 -0.43 21.70
CA ASP A 275 5.94 0.23 22.45
C ASP A 275 4.65 0.30 21.61
N PHE A 276 4.14 -0.85 21.19
CA PHE A 276 2.95 -0.97 20.33
C PHE A 276 1.82 -1.66 21.10
N PRO A 277 0.58 -1.12 21.14
CA PRO A 277 0.02 -0.10 20.24
C PRO A 277 0.14 1.36 20.72
N ASP A 278 0.76 1.66 21.85
CA ASP A 278 0.71 3.01 22.43
C ASP A 278 1.43 4.09 21.60
N SER A 279 2.48 3.70 20.89
CA SER A 279 3.14 4.54 19.87
C SER A 279 2.44 4.55 18.50
N ALA A 280 1.34 3.79 18.32
CA ALA A 280 0.66 3.68 17.04
C ALA A 280 -0.26 4.88 16.72
N PRO A 281 -0.55 5.16 15.43
CA PRO A 281 -1.48 6.23 15.04
C PRO A 281 -2.87 6.06 15.67
N MET A 282 -3.57 7.18 15.91
CA MET A 282 -4.87 7.21 16.62
C MET A 282 -5.88 6.13 16.18
N PRO A 283 -6.07 5.81 14.88
CA PRO A 283 -7.00 4.75 14.48
C PRO A 283 -6.65 3.37 15.03
N VAL A 284 -5.36 3.06 15.19
CA VAL A 284 -4.87 1.79 15.76
C VAL A 284 -5.14 1.77 17.26
N ARG A 285 -4.82 2.85 17.97
CA ARG A 285 -5.08 3.01 19.41
C ARG A 285 -6.57 2.97 19.74
N LEU A 286 -7.40 3.59 18.90
CA LEU A 286 -8.86 3.57 19.04
C LEU A 286 -9.42 2.15 18.86
N LEU A 287 -8.96 1.39 17.86
CA LEU A 287 -9.37 -0.01 17.66
C LEU A 287 -8.92 -0.91 18.81
N TRP A 288 -7.72 -0.69 19.34
CA TRP A 288 -7.24 -1.40 20.52
C TRP A 288 -8.04 -1.03 21.77
N GLY A 289 -8.39 0.25 21.95
CA GLY A 289 -9.27 0.70 23.03
C GLY A 289 -10.68 0.13 22.93
N ILE A 290 -11.24 0.03 21.72
CA ILE A 290 -12.53 -0.63 21.45
C ILE A 290 -12.42 -2.13 21.74
N ARG A 291 -11.35 -2.80 21.31
CA ARG A 291 -11.07 -4.21 21.62
C ARG A 291 -11.00 -4.45 23.12
N ASP A 292 -10.29 -3.62 23.87
CA ASP A 292 -10.16 -3.74 25.33
C ASP A 292 -11.45 -3.37 26.07
N LEU A 293 -12.29 -2.50 25.50
CA LEU A 293 -13.63 -2.22 26.01
C LEU A 293 -14.55 -3.43 25.79
N LEU A 294 -14.59 -3.98 24.58
CA LEU A 294 -15.34 -5.20 24.26
C LEU A 294 -14.82 -6.38 25.09
N GLY A 295 -13.50 -6.49 25.27
CA GLY A 295 -12.87 -7.53 26.07
C GLY A 295 -13.27 -7.45 27.55
N ARG A 296 -13.46 -6.25 28.09
CA ARG A 296 -14.02 -6.05 29.45
C ARG A 296 -15.51 -6.38 29.53
N VAL A 297 -16.32 -5.95 28.55
CA VAL A 297 -17.78 -6.16 28.54
C VAL A 297 -18.16 -7.64 28.37
N PHE A 298 -17.38 -8.40 27.60
CA PHE A 298 -17.65 -9.82 27.33
C PHE A 298 -16.82 -10.79 28.21
N GLY A 299 -16.11 -10.29 29.23
CA GLY A 299 -15.33 -11.12 30.15
C GLY A 299 -14.09 -11.79 29.54
N ILE A 300 -13.54 -11.23 28.46
CA ILE A 300 -12.38 -11.72 27.69
C ILE A 300 -11.05 -11.18 28.25
N GLY A 301 -11.09 -10.19 29.16
CA GLY A 301 -9.90 -9.57 29.78
C GLY A 301 -9.27 -8.46 28.93
N ARG A 302 -8.39 -7.64 29.52
CA ARG A 302 -7.53 -6.69 28.79
C ARG A 302 -6.35 -7.45 28.20
N VAL A 303 -6.06 -7.25 26.91
CA VAL A 303 -4.89 -7.87 26.26
C VAL A 303 -3.60 -7.09 26.56
N SER A 304 -3.72 -5.87 27.07
CA SER A 304 -2.61 -5.01 27.53
C SER A 304 -2.06 -5.40 28.92
N THR A 305 -2.60 -6.44 29.54
CA THR A 305 -2.14 -6.95 30.83
C THR A 305 -0.96 -7.90 30.60
N SER A 306 0.13 -7.75 31.34
CA SER A 306 1.28 -8.66 31.23
C SER A 306 0.87 -10.12 31.50
N ALA A 307 1.60 -11.08 30.93
CA ALA A 307 1.30 -12.51 31.08
C ALA A 307 1.22 -12.96 32.55
N ASP A 308 1.95 -12.29 33.44
CA ASP A 308 1.97 -12.56 34.89
C ASP A 308 0.79 -11.93 35.63
N GLN A 309 0.22 -10.84 35.10
CA GLN A 309 -0.94 -10.15 35.67
C GLN A 309 -2.28 -10.63 35.08
N ALA A 310 -2.26 -11.40 33.97
CA ALA A 310 -3.45 -11.87 33.26
C ALA A 310 -4.21 -13.01 33.96
N GLY A 311 -3.68 -13.56 35.07
CA GLY A 311 -4.22 -14.73 35.76
C GLY A 311 -3.81 -16.06 35.11
N VAL A 312 -4.48 -17.15 35.50
CA VAL A 312 -4.17 -18.50 34.97
C VAL A 312 -4.58 -18.61 33.50
N TRP A 313 -3.61 -18.90 32.62
CA TRP A 313 -3.85 -19.12 31.20
C TRP A 313 -4.63 -20.42 30.97
N PRO A 314 -5.70 -20.41 30.14
CA PRO A 314 -6.36 -21.64 29.75
C PRO A 314 -5.41 -22.55 28.95
N PRO A 315 -5.51 -23.89 29.09
CA PRO A 315 -4.66 -24.84 28.39
C PRO A 315 -4.87 -24.79 26.87
N VAL A 316 -3.93 -25.36 26.11
CA VAL A 316 -4.00 -25.48 24.65
C VAL A 316 -5.32 -26.16 24.26
N PRO A 317 -6.13 -25.58 23.36
CA PRO A 317 -7.44 -26.11 23.02
C PRO A 317 -7.37 -27.57 22.57
N GLU A 318 -8.36 -28.36 23.01
CA GLU A 318 -8.48 -29.80 22.71
C GLU A 318 -7.38 -30.66 23.35
N THR A 319 -6.62 -30.10 24.28
CA THR A 319 -5.58 -30.79 25.08
C THR A 319 -5.63 -30.31 26.54
N ASP A 320 -4.95 -31.03 27.43
CA ASP A 320 -4.75 -30.61 28.83
C ASP A 320 -3.40 -29.90 29.04
N GLU A 321 -2.69 -29.55 27.97
CA GLU A 321 -1.35 -28.94 28.03
C GLU A 321 -1.43 -27.48 28.48
N PRO A 322 -0.77 -27.10 29.60
CA PRO A 322 -0.83 -25.73 30.10
C PRO A 322 0.04 -24.76 29.30
N SER A 323 1.08 -25.26 28.63
CA SER A 323 2.02 -24.51 27.79
C SER A 323 2.62 -25.40 26.71
N LEU A 324 3.03 -24.81 25.58
CA LEU A 324 3.76 -25.53 24.54
C LEU A 324 5.21 -25.83 24.93
N THR A 325 5.71 -25.32 26.07
CA THR A 325 7.05 -25.69 26.58
C THR A 325 7.23 -27.19 26.80
N ASP A 326 6.13 -27.90 27.09
CA ASP A 326 6.15 -29.35 27.28
C ASP A 326 6.55 -30.10 25.99
N ARG A 327 6.21 -29.51 24.84
CA ARG A 327 6.54 -30.04 23.50
C ARG A 327 7.97 -29.74 23.05
N LEU A 328 8.70 -28.87 23.75
CA LEU A 328 10.06 -28.48 23.36
C LEU A 328 11.08 -29.61 23.57
N PRO A 329 12.09 -29.74 22.70
CA PRO A 329 13.28 -30.52 22.99
C PRO A 329 13.94 -30.06 24.31
N ALA A 330 14.51 -31.00 25.08
CA ALA A 330 15.07 -30.71 26.40
C ALA A 330 16.14 -29.61 26.40
N GLU A 331 16.91 -29.51 25.31
CA GLU A 331 17.97 -28.51 25.11
C GLU A 331 17.40 -27.08 25.08
N LEU A 332 16.28 -26.86 24.40
CA LEU A 332 15.66 -25.55 24.23
C LEU A 332 14.86 -25.08 25.46
N ARG A 333 14.40 -26.01 26.31
CA ARG A 333 13.68 -25.68 27.56
C ARG A 333 14.53 -24.89 28.55
N SER A 334 15.85 -25.05 28.50
CA SER A 334 16.80 -24.36 29.39
C SER A 334 17.10 -22.92 28.97
N ALA A 335 16.94 -22.60 27.67
CA ALA A 335 17.16 -21.27 27.11
C ALA A 335 15.99 -20.31 27.36
N THR A 336 14.82 -20.83 27.78
CA THR A 336 13.59 -20.06 28.00
C THR A 336 13.62 -19.18 29.25
N THR A 337 14.62 -19.34 30.13
CA THR A 337 14.63 -18.72 31.47
C THR A 337 15.06 -17.24 31.47
N ASP A 338 15.73 -16.75 30.42
CA ASP A 338 16.27 -15.38 30.37
C ASP A 338 15.34 -14.44 29.58
N SER A 339 14.11 -14.28 30.06
CA SER A 339 13.17 -13.31 29.47
C SER A 339 13.22 -12.01 30.25
N ARG A 340 13.78 -10.97 29.63
CA ARG A 340 13.56 -9.58 30.06
C ARG A 340 12.10 -9.25 29.77
N LEU A 341 11.20 -9.69 30.66
CA LEU A 341 9.76 -9.48 30.59
C LEU A 341 9.47 -7.97 30.56
N GLY A 342 9.23 -7.44 29.36
CA GLY A 342 8.43 -6.23 29.24
C GLY A 342 7.00 -6.50 29.71
N ASP A 343 6.23 -5.44 29.96
CA ASP A 343 4.79 -5.48 30.29
C ASP A 343 3.93 -5.99 29.11
N LYS A 344 4.23 -7.17 28.58
CA LYS A 344 3.59 -7.75 27.39
C LYS A 344 2.82 -9.03 27.73
N PRO A 345 1.75 -9.34 26.98
CA PRO A 345 0.88 -10.49 27.23
C PRO A 345 1.43 -11.81 26.67
N PHE A 346 2.70 -11.88 26.30
CA PHE A 346 3.33 -13.03 25.67
C PHE A 346 4.30 -13.71 26.62
N ARG A 347 4.43 -15.03 26.52
CA ARG A 347 5.45 -15.83 27.20
C ARG A 347 6.40 -16.40 26.16
N PRO A 348 7.72 -16.25 26.31
CA PRO A 348 8.66 -16.84 25.39
C PRO A 348 8.63 -18.37 25.47
N LEU A 349 8.74 -19.03 24.31
CA LEU A 349 8.84 -20.49 24.19
C LEU A 349 10.30 -20.92 24.05
N TYR A 350 10.97 -20.43 23.02
CA TYR A 350 12.37 -20.73 22.75
C TYR A 350 13.00 -19.65 21.87
N ARG A 351 14.32 -19.68 21.82
CA ARG A 351 15.17 -18.78 21.06
C ARG A 351 16.38 -19.55 20.52
N THR A 352 16.73 -19.30 19.27
CA THR A 352 17.95 -19.75 18.59
C THR A 352 18.55 -18.60 17.79
N ASP A 353 19.64 -18.85 17.06
CA ASP A 353 20.31 -17.86 16.21
C ASP A 353 19.48 -17.44 14.98
N THR A 354 18.45 -18.21 14.62
CA THR A 354 17.62 -17.96 13.43
C THR A 354 16.12 -18.09 13.67
N GLU A 355 15.70 -18.54 14.85
CA GLU A 355 14.31 -18.83 15.17
C GLU A 355 13.94 -18.36 16.58
N PHE A 356 12.76 -17.78 16.72
CA PHE A 356 12.24 -17.31 18.01
C PHE A 356 10.72 -17.45 18.06
N ALA A 357 10.18 -17.89 19.19
CA ALA A 357 8.73 -18.02 19.34
C ALA A 357 8.24 -17.60 20.73
N GLU A 358 7.06 -17.01 20.76
CA GLU A 358 6.33 -16.66 21.98
C GLU A 358 4.87 -17.13 21.89
N GLU A 359 4.32 -17.59 22.99
CA GLU A 359 2.94 -18.00 23.11
C GLU A 359 2.07 -16.98 23.85
N ILE A 360 0.78 -17.05 23.59
CA ILE A 360 -0.27 -16.31 24.28
C ILE A 360 -1.52 -17.17 24.40
N SER A 361 -2.16 -17.17 25.57
CA SER A 361 -3.44 -17.85 25.77
C SER A 361 -4.46 -16.93 26.42
N ASN A 362 -5.68 -16.93 25.88
CA ASN A 362 -6.82 -16.22 26.45
C ASN A 362 -8.12 -17.01 26.28
N ARG A 363 -9.28 -16.44 26.60
CA ARG A 363 -10.55 -17.17 26.50
C ARG A 363 -11.01 -17.48 25.07
N THR A 364 -10.49 -16.79 24.05
CA THR A 364 -10.93 -16.93 22.66
C THR A 364 -9.98 -17.74 21.79
N VAL A 365 -8.66 -17.62 21.99
CA VAL A 365 -7.64 -18.31 21.19
C VAL A 365 -6.40 -18.65 22.01
N TYR A 366 -5.72 -19.72 21.62
CA TYR A 366 -4.30 -19.93 21.92
C TYR A 366 -3.52 -19.50 20.68
N GLY A 367 -2.48 -18.70 20.85
CA GLY A 367 -1.70 -18.17 19.74
C GLY A 367 -0.21 -18.36 19.98
N VAL A 368 0.53 -18.48 18.88
CA VAL A 368 1.99 -18.44 18.87
C VAL A 368 2.43 -17.41 17.84
N MET A 369 3.28 -16.47 18.25
CA MET A 369 4.00 -15.59 17.36
C MET A 369 5.39 -16.19 17.15
N HIS A 370 5.69 -16.53 15.90
CA HIS A 370 6.95 -17.10 15.47
C HIS A 370 7.70 -16.10 14.59
N LEU A 371 9.00 -15.98 14.82
CA LEU A 371 9.94 -15.16 14.06
C LEU A 371 11.03 -16.04 13.48
N ALA A 372 11.25 -15.91 12.18
CA ALA A 372 12.27 -16.65 11.43
C ALA A 372 13.21 -15.69 10.70
N TRP A 373 14.51 -15.94 10.79
CA TRP A 373 15.56 -15.24 10.05
C TRP A 373 15.85 -15.98 8.75
N VAL A 374 15.15 -15.58 7.68
CA VAL A 374 15.17 -16.32 6.42
C VAL A 374 16.32 -15.84 5.54
N ASP A 375 17.19 -16.77 5.15
CA ASP A 375 18.27 -16.55 4.18
C ASP A 375 17.70 -16.22 2.79
N ARG A 376 18.16 -15.11 2.20
CA ARG A 376 17.79 -14.64 0.86
C ARG A 376 18.93 -14.81 -0.15
N GLY A 377 20.09 -15.33 0.26
CA GLY A 377 21.32 -15.39 -0.52
C GLY A 377 22.19 -14.14 -0.38
N ASP A 378 23.48 -14.27 -0.72
CA ASP A 378 24.50 -13.21 -0.64
C ASP A 378 24.69 -12.62 0.78
N ASP A 379 24.68 -13.46 1.83
CA ASP A 379 24.73 -13.03 3.24
C ASP A 379 23.61 -12.07 3.66
N ARG A 380 22.49 -12.06 2.93
CA ARG A 380 21.32 -11.24 3.25
C ARG A 380 20.23 -12.09 3.85
N TYR A 381 19.73 -11.64 4.99
CA TYR A 381 18.63 -12.26 5.71
C TYR A 381 17.48 -11.29 5.87
N GLN A 382 16.28 -11.84 6.00
CA GLN A 382 15.06 -11.08 6.21
C GLN A 382 14.22 -11.72 7.31
N ALA A 383 13.67 -10.91 8.23
CA ALA A 383 12.79 -11.42 9.26
C ALA A 383 11.40 -11.71 8.71
N HIS A 384 10.88 -12.89 9.04
CA HIS A 384 9.52 -13.30 8.74
C HIS A 384 8.79 -13.53 10.06
N MET A 385 7.54 -13.07 10.13
CA MET A 385 6.67 -13.25 11.29
C MET A 385 5.48 -14.10 10.90
N THR A 386 5.29 -15.21 11.61
CA THR A 386 4.17 -16.14 11.44
C THR A 386 3.32 -16.15 12.69
N VAL A 387 2.00 -16.12 12.54
CA VAL A 387 1.05 -16.22 13.64
C VAL A 387 0.27 -17.51 13.51
N TYR A 388 0.52 -18.43 14.44
CA TYR A 388 -0.23 -19.67 14.59
C TYR A 388 -1.35 -19.44 15.60
N VAL A 389 -2.53 -19.97 15.33
CA VAL A 389 -3.68 -19.85 16.23
C VAL A 389 -4.46 -21.16 16.34
N LYS A 390 -4.97 -21.42 17.54
CA LYS A 390 -5.96 -22.46 17.82
C LYS A 390 -7.17 -21.81 18.48
N PRO A 391 -8.26 -21.56 17.74
CA PRO A 391 -9.43 -20.89 18.28
C PRO A 391 -10.24 -21.79 19.22
N ARG A 392 -10.80 -21.20 20.29
CA ARG A 392 -11.68 -21.91 21.24
C ARG A 392 -13.13 -21.85 20.77
N GLY A 393 -13.64 -23.00 20.33
CA GLY A 393 -15.03 -23.16 19.90
C GLY A 393 -15.43 -22.28 18.71
N THR A 394 -16.74 -22.19 18.46
CA THR A 394 -17.31 -21.44 17.33
C THR A 394 -17.18 -19.93 17.51
N LEU A 395 -17.26 -19.43 18.75
CA LEU A 395 -17.13 -18.01 19.07
C LEU A 395 -15.71 -17.49 18.79
N GLY A 396 -14.67 -18.25 19.13
CA GLY A 396 -13.28 -17.91 18.82
C GLY A 396 -13.03 -17.84 17.30
N LYS A 397 -13.56 -18.80 16.54
CA LYS A 397 -13.49 -18.80 15.07
C LYS A 397 -14.20 -17.59 14.46
N ALA A 398 -15.41 -17.27 14.93
CA ALA A 398 -16.16 -16.09 14.48
C ALA A 398 -15.43 -14.78 14.82
N TYR A 399 -14.83 -14.69 16.01
CA TYR A 399 -14.03 -13.55 16.43
C TYR A 399 -12.82 -13.33 15.50
N LEU A 400 -12.03 -14.38 15.22
CA LEU A 400 -10.89 -14.30 14.32
C LEU A 400 -11.29 -13.84 12.91
N ALA A 401 -12.39 -14.38 12.38
CA ALA A 401 -12.92 -13.97 11.08
C ALA A 401 -13.35 -12.49 11.05
N LEU A 402 -13.98 -12.01 12.13
CA LEU A 402 -14.46 -10.62 12.26
C LEU A 402 -13.30 -9.62 12.31
N ILE A 403 -12.22 -9.92 13.03
CA ILE A 403 -11.09 -8.99 13.19
C ILE A 403 -10.13 -9.02 12.01
N LYS A 404 -10.13 -10.09 11.20
CA LYS A 404 -9.26 -10.28 10.04
C LYS A 404 -9.16 -9.06 9.11
N PRO A 405 -10.26 -8.44 8.64
CA PRO A 405 -10.18 -7.27 7.76
C PRO A 405 -9.50 -6.05 8.41
N PHE A 406 -9.68 -5.86 9.72
CA PHE A 406 -9.05 -4.77 10.47
C PHE A 406 -7.56 -5.06 10.73
N ARG A 407 -7.25 -6.30 11.10
CA ARG A 407 -5.88 -6.76 11.36
C ARG A 407 -5.00 -6.53 10.12
N TYR A 408 -5.52 -6.88 8.94
CA TYR A 408 -4.78 -6.83 7.67
C TYR A 408 -4.54 -5.43 7.15
N ALA A 409 -5.24 -4.46 7.71
CA ALA A 409 -5.42 -3.20 7.03
C ALA A 409 -5.07 -2.01 7.90
N ILE A 410 -5.19 -2.18 9.21
CA ILE A 410 -4.92 -1.15 10.18
C ILE A 410 -3.74 -1.59 11.04
N VAL A 411 -3.83 -2.79 11.62
CA VAL A 411 -2.83 -3.29 12.56
C VAL A 411 -1.51 -3.62 11.87
N TYR A 412 -1.48 -4.60 10.98
CA TYR A 412 -0.22 -5.02 10.36
C TYR A 412 0.46 -3.91 9.55
N PRO A 413 -0.24 -3.12 8.71
CA PRO A 413 0.42 -2.02 8.00
C PRO A 413 1.03 -0.97 8.94
N ALA A 414 0.40 -0.67 10.08
CA ALA A 414 0.96 0.24 11.07
C ALA A 414 2.21 -0.35 11.74
N LEU A 415 2.13 -1.62 12.16
CA LEU A 415 3.24 -2.37 12.74
C LEU A 415 4.43 -2.43 11.78
N MET A 416 4.20 -2.78 10.51
CA MET A 416 5.26 -2.85 9.48
C MET A 416 5.95 -1.51 9.28
N ARG A 417 5.20 -0.39 9.21
CA ARG A 417 5.81 0.95 9.08
C ARG A 417 6.60 1.33 10.33
N TYR A 418 6.12 0.96 11.50
CA TYR A 418 6.78 1.24 12.77
C TYR A 418 8.10 0.47 12.90
N LEU A 419 8.06 -0.85 12.68
CA LEU A 419 9.24 -1.71 12.70
C LEU A 419 10.31 -1.28 11.68
N GLY A 420 9.91 -0.95 10.45
CA GLY A 420 10.85 -0.51 9.42
C GLY A 420 11.57 0.79 9.80
N ARG A 421 10.88 1.74 10.44
CA ARG A 421 11.50 2.98 10.93
C ARG A 421 12.50 2.71 12.05
N LEU A 422 12.08 1.96 13.08
CA LEU A 422 12.96 1.65 14.21
C LEU A 422 14.20 0.87 13.78
N TRP A 423 14.05 -0.07 12.85
CA TRP A 423 15.18 -0.82 12.31
C TRP A 423 16.18 0.09 11.58
N THR A 424 15.66 1.01 10.75
CA THR A 424 16.51 1.98 10.04
C THR A 424 17.24 2.91 11.02
N GLU A 425 16.56 3.39 12.06
CA GLU A 425 17.14 4.23 13.11
C GLU A 425 18.23 3.48 13.90
N ARG A 426 17.98 2.23 14.30
CA ARG A 426 18.95 1.39 15.01
C ARG A 426 20.20 1.11 14.17
N ARG A 427 20.04 0.90 12.86
CA ARG A 427 21.16 0.71 11.93
C ARG A 427 21.95 2.00 11.67
N ALA A 428 21.31 3.16 11.68
CA ALA A 428 21.99 4.44 11.51
C ALA A 428 22.78 4.89 12.75
N ALA A 429 22.47 4.33 13.93
CA ALA A 429 23.16 4.60 15.18
C ALA A 429 24.37 3.67 15.45
N ARG A 430 24.61 2.69 14.58
CA ARG A 430 25.80 1.83 14.54
C ARG A 430 26.75 2.32 13.47
#